data_AF-A0A2A8U617-F1
#
_entry.id   AF-A0A2A8U617-F1
#
_cell.length_a   1.000
_cell.length_b   1.000
_cell.length_c   1.000
_cell.angle_alpha   90.00
_cell.angle_beta   90.00
_cell.angle_gamma   90.00
#
_symmetry.space_group_name_H-M   'P 1'
#
loop_
_entity.id
_entity.type
_entity.pdbx_description
1 polymer ?
#
loop_
_entity_poly.entity_id
_entity_poly.type
_entity_poly.pdbx_seq_one_letter_code
_entity_poly.pdbx_strand_id
1 'polypeptide(L)'
;MRSAWPKYEEKMEYIIQWEPNLQIIKTYLKEVKELLNCTENMNITVVYFVGAFDENPFVAPTYDGGIALCLPIENGTSESRVMIAHELTHIVHAKTADFSNSWKCTIGSTVLQEGLATQVGKYIVPEHTDEYYIERNEGWFSSCQNVRNKILTGIYPYLHKSSPEYSMKFTFGKGTTNHYREAYFAGWEIVRTLLENGKSFSEIASIQENEIPAYLECVYKETSVSK
;
A
#
# COMPACT_ATOMS: atom_id res chain seq x y z
N MET A 1 -18.20 -4.68 15.41
CA MET A 1 -19.09 -3.69 16.08
C MET A 1 -19.32 -3.96 17.57
N ARG A 2 -19.87 -5.10 18.02
CA ARG A 2 -20.11 -5.33 19.47
C ARG A 2 -18.85 -5.26 20.35
N SER A 3 -17.69 -5.65 19.81
CA SER A 3 -16.38 -5.58 20.49
C SER A 3 -15.76 -4.17 20.52
N ALA A 4 -16.28 -3.21 19.75
CA ALA A 4 -15.74 -1.85 19.69
C ALA A 4 -16.35 -0.95 20.78
N TRP A 5 -17.59 -1.20 21.18
CA TRP A 5 -18.33 -0.36 22.14
C TRP A 5 -17.57 -0.11 23.46
N PRO A 6 -16.96 -1.13 24.09
CA PRO A 6 -16.19 -0.90 25.33
C PRO A 6 -14.97 0.00 25.14
N LYS A 7 -14.32 -0.03 23.96
CA LYS A 7 -13.14 0.81 23.66
C LYS A 7 -13.49 2.30 23.57
N TYR A 8 -14.73 2.62 23.20
CA TYR A 8 -15.18 4.00 23.14
C TYR A 8 -15.23 4.65 24.51
N GLU A 9 -15.56 3.93 25.57
CA GLU A 9 -15.58 4.49 26.93
C GLU A 9 -14.20 5.05 27.32
N GLU A 10 -13.13 4.37 26.92
CA GLU A 10 -11.75 4.79 27.20
C GLU A 10 -11.23 5.89 26.26
N LYS A 11 -11.73 5.94 25.02
CA LYS A 11 -11.20 6.80 23.95
C LYS A 11 -12.06 8.01 23.62
N MET A 12 -13.28 8.11 24.19
CA MET A 12 -14.23 9.16 23.85
C MET A 12 -13.68 10.56 24.06
N GLU A 13 -13.01 10.81 25.19
CA GLU A 13 -12.46 12.14 25.49
C GLU A 13 -11.38 12.53 24.47
N TYR A 14 -10.49 11.59 24.14
CA TYR A 14 -9.49 11.79 23.09
C TYR A 14 -10.13 12.10 21.74
N ILE A 15 -11.14 11.33 21.32
CA ILE A 15 -11.84 11.52 20.04
C ILE A 15 -12.53 12.90 19.97
N ILE A 16 -13.15 13.35 21.07
CA ILE A 16 -13.82 14.65 21.14
C ILE A 16 -12.82 15.81 21.06
N GLN A 17 -11.65 15.66 21.68
CA GLN A 17 -10.61 16.69 21.72
C GLN A 17 -9.66 16.63 20.52
N TRP A 18 -9.77 15.62 19.66
CA TRP A 18 -8.88 15.41 18.54
C TRP A 18 -9.03 16.53 17.51
N GLU A 19 -7.91 17.07 17.05
CA GLU A 19 -7.87 18.10 16.01
C GLU A 19 -7.07 17.61 14.79
N PRO A 20 -7.51 17.97 13.57
CA PRO A 20 -6.81 17.57 12.36
C PRO A 20 -5.50 18.31 12.16
N ASN A 21 -4.43 17.54 12.01
CA ASN A 21 -3.16 18.06 11.52
C ASN A 21 -3.12 17.96 9.99
N LEU A 22 -3.48 19.03 9.28
CA LEU A 22 -3.36 19.06 7.82
C LEU A 22 -1.92 19.31 7.35
N GLN A 23 -1.05 19.83 8.23
CA GLN A 23 0.31 20.17 7.87
C GLN A 23 1.15 18.91 7.61
N ILE A 24 0.99 17.87 8.43
CA ILE A 24 1.67 16.58 8.23
C ILE A 24 1.30 15.95 6.88
N ILE A 25 0.02 16.00 6.50
CA ILE A 25 -0.47 15.47 5.21
C ILE A 25 0.14 16.27 4.05
N LYS A 26 0.14 17.60 4.14
CA LYS A 26 0.74 18.46 3.10
C LYS A 26 2.24 18.21 2.94
N THR A 27 2.96 18.03 4.06
CA THR A 27 4.39 17.72 4.05
C THR A 27 4.64 16.39 3.33
N TYR A 28 3.97 15.32 3.74
CA TYR A 28 4.18 14.01 3.09
C TYR A 28 3.67 13.95 1.66
N LEU A 29 2.60 14.66 1.32
CA LEU A 29 2.14 14.73 -0.07
C LEU A 29 3.21 15.37 -0.95
N LYS A 30 3.86 16.44 -0.46
CA LYS A 30 4.95 17.08 -1.17
C LYS A 30 6.13 16.13 -1.35
N GLU A 31 6.56 15.45 -0.29
CA GLU A 31 7.69 14.51 -0.33
C GLU A 31 7.42 13.32 -1.27
N VAL A 32 6.23 12.71 -1.20
CA VAL A 32 5.83 11.63 -2.11
C VAL A 32 5.77 12.12 -3.56
N LYS A 33 5.20 13.30 -3.81
CA LYS A 33 5.15 13.88 -5.17
C LYS A 33 6.54 14.12 -5.73
N GLU A 34 7.46 14.66 -4.93
CA GLU A 34 8.85 14.88 -5.34
C GLU A 34 9.54 13.56 -5.65
N LEU A 35 9.37 12.55 -4.79
CA LEU A 35 9.97 11.23 -4.94
C LEU A 35 9.48 10.48 -6.18
N LEU A 36 8.18 10.58 -6.48
CA LEU A 36 7.56 9.93 -7.65
C LEU A 36 7.56 10.81 -8.90
N ASN A 37 8.19 12.00 -8.85
CA ASN A 37 8.23 12.98 -9.92
C ASN A 37 6.84 13.38 -10.47
N CYS A 38 5.85 13.48 -9.58
CA CYS A 38 4.50 13.92 -9.92
C CYS A 38 4.37 15.44 -9.80
N THR A 39 4.22 16.13 -10.93
CA THR A 39 4.10 17.60 -10.98
C THR A 39 2.65 18.10 -10.98
N GLU A 40 1.69 17.21 -11.17
CA GLU A 40 0.27 17.56 -11.30
C GLU A 40 -0.32 18.12 -9.99
N ASN A 41 -1.25 19.06 -10.12
CA ASN A 41 -2.02 19.53 -8.98
C ASN A 41 -3.03 18.46 -8.56
N MET A 42 -3.04 18.14 -7.27
CA MET A 42 -3.89 17.10 -6.72
C MET A 42 -4.84 17.69 -5.69
N ASN A 43 -6.14 17.53 -5.94
CA ASN A 43 -7.18 17.86 -4.97
C ASN A 43 -7.53 16.58 -4.23
N ILE A 44 -7.13 16.49 -2.97
CA ILE A 44 -7.38 15.35 -2.10
C ILE A 44 -8.32 15.79 -0.98
N THR A 45 -9.44 15.10 -0.84
CA THR A 45 -10.32 15.26 0.31
C THR A 45 -9.77 14.43 1.46
N VAL A 46 -9.51 15.05 2.61
CA VAL A 46 -9.12 14.29 3.81
C VAL A 46 -10.35 14.05 4.64
N VAL A 47 -10.67 12.78 4.89
CA VAL A 47 -11.80 12.34 5.70
C VAL A 47 -11.26 11.71 6.97
N TYR A 48 -11.52 12.36 8.10
CA TYR A 48 -11.26 11.78 9.41
C TYR A 48 -12.52 11.07 9.90
N PHE A 49 -12.38 9.81 10.30
CA PHE A 49 -13.53 9.00 10.69
C PHE A 49 -13.30 8.20 11.97
N VAL A 50 -14.41 7.79 12.56
CA VAL A 50 -14.52 6.98 13.76
C VAL A 50 -15.32 5.73 13.38
N GLY A 51 -14.86 4.55 13.76
CA GLY A 51 -15.29 3.28 13.17
C GLY A 51 -15.36 2.14 14.19
N ALA A 52 -14.61 1.07 13.95
CA ALA A 52 -14.59 -0.11 14.82
C ALA A 52 -13.21 -0.38 15.43
N PHE A 53 -12.32 0.62 15.47
CA PHE A 53 -10.92 0.48 15.86
C PHE A 53 -10.16 -0.54 14.99
N ASP A 54 -10.44 -0.56 13.68
CA ASP A 54 -9.78 -1.44 12.70
C ASP A 54 -8.40 -0.91 12.26
N GLU A 55 -8.07 0.34 12.63
CA GLU A 55 -6.76 0.98 12.45
C GLU A 55 -6.26 1.00 11.00
N ASN A 56 -7.17 0.94 10.04
CA ASN A 56 -6.83 0.84 8.62
C ASN A 56 -7.22 2.11 7.85
N PRO A 57 -6.26 3.04 7.62
CA PRO A 57 -6.36 4.03 6.56
C PRO A 57 -6.69 3.41 5.22
N PHE A 58 -7.33 4.19 4.35
CA PHE A 58 -7.58 3.77 2.97
C PHE A 58 -7.84 4.97 2.07
N VAL A 59 -7.66 4.75 0.77
CA VAL A 59 -8.02 5.69 -0.28
C VAL A 59 -9.32 5.24 -0.97
N ALA A 60 -10.22 6.18 -1.26
CA ALA A 60 -11.45 5.91 -1.98
C ALA A 60 -11.79 7.02 -2.98
N PRO A 61 -12.42 6.71 -4.12
CA PRO A 61 -12.93 7.73 -5.03
C PRO A 61 -14.10 8.50 -4.37
N THR A 62 -14.19 9.81 -4.65
CA THR A 62 -15.33 10.65 -4.25
C THR A 62 -16.40 10.70 -5.34
N TYR A 63 -17.63 11.06 -4.99
CA TYR A 63 -18.76 11.11 -5.93
C TYR A 63 -18.57 12.12 -7.07
N ASP A 64 -17.79 13.17 -6.86
CA ASP A 64 -17.45 14.21 -7.84
C ASP A 64 -16.21 13.85 -8.69
N GLY A 65 -15.70 12.62 -8.58
CA GLY A 65 -14.54 12.14 -9.35
C GLY A 65 -13.18 12.52 -8.77
N GLY A 66 -13.15 13.09 -7.57
CA GLY A 66 -11.94 13.28 -6.77
C GLY A 66 -11.52 12.02 -6.01
N ILE A 67 -10.56 12.19 -5.11
CA ILE A 67 -9.99 11.12 -4.28
C ILE A 67 -10.03 11.55 -2.82
N ALA A 68 -10.48 10.64 -1.95
CA ALA A 68 -10.48 10.81 -0.51
C ALA A 68 -9.40 9.97 0.16
N LEU A 69 -8.62 10.60 1.04
CA LEU A 69 -7.77 9.93 2.02
C LEU A 69 -8.55 9.78 3.33
N CYS A 70 -8.90 8.55 3.69
CA CYS A 70 -9.69 8.24 4.88
C CYS A 70 -8.78 7.79 6.02
N LEU A 71 -8.78 8.55 7.12
CA LEU A 71 -7.90 8.34 8.28
C LEU A 71 -8.73 8.03 9.54
N PRO A 72 -8.57 6.85 10.16
CA PRO A 72 -9.21 6.54 11.43
C PRO A 72 -8.53 7.32 12.57
N ILE A 73 -9.31 8.05 13.36
CA ILE A 73 -8.76 8.88 14.46
C ILE A 73 -8.78 8.19 15.82
N GLU A 74 -9.26 6.95 15.90
CA GLU A 74 -9.62 6.30 17.15
C GLU A 74 -8.41 5.94 18.05
N ASN A 75 -7.25 5.65 17.45
CA ASN A 75 -6.06 5.15 18.15
C ASN A 75 -4.76 5.88 17.76
N GLY A 76 -4.86 7.11 17.24
CA GLY A 76 -3.68 7.90 16.84
C GLY A 76 -2.98 7.42 15.55
N THR A 77 -3.50 6.39 14.88
CA THR A 77 -2.98 5.93 13.59
C THR A 77 -3.18 6.95 12.47
N SER A 78 -4.12 7.89 12.63
CA SER A 78 -4.30 9.05 11.75
C SER A 78 -3.08 9.97 11.64
N GLU A 79 -2.11 9.83 12.56
CA GLU A 79 -0.84 10.58 12.56
C GLU A 79 0.37 9.69 12.26
N SER A 80 0.15 8.40 11.96
CA SER A 80 1.24 7.50 11.59
C SER A 80 1.88 7.95 10.28
N ARG A 81 3.12 8.43 10.38
CA ARG A 81 3.91 8.96 9.27
C ARG A 81 4.06 7.93 8.14
N VAL A 82 4.32 6.67 8.51
CA VAL A 82 4.45 5.56 7.55
C VAL A 82 3.12 5.32 6.84
N MET A 83 2.01 5.26 7.55
CA MET A 83 0.70 5.01 6.93
C MET A 83 0.26 6.17 6.04
N ILE A 84 0.48 7.41 6.47
CA ILE A 84 0.20 8.59 5.64
C ILE A 84 1.03 8.54 4.35
N ALA A 85 2.34 8.26 4.44
CA ALA A 85 3.20 8.13 3.26
C ALA A 85 2.75 6.97 2.34
N HIS A 86 2.34 5.83 2.93
CA HIS A 86 1.82 4.68 2.19
C HIS A 86 0.56 5.03 1.39
N GLU A 87 -0.47 5.59 2.05
CA GLU A 87 -1.72 5.93 1.37
C GLU A 87 -1.56 7.07 0.35
N LEU A 88 -0.75 8.09 0.67
CA LEU A 88 -0.43 9.14 -0.29
C LEU A 88 0.34 8.61 -1.51
N THR A 89 1.16 7.57 -1.33
CA THR A 89 1.82 6.89 -2.44
C THR A 89 0.80 6.26 -3.39
N HIS A 90 -0.24 5.61 -2.88
CA HIS A 90 -1.32 5.11 -3.74
C HIS A 90 -1.98 6.23 -4.54
N ILE A 91 -2.27 7.37 -3.90
CA ILE A 91 -2.92 8.51 -4.56
C ILE A 91 -2.03 9.07 -5.67
N VAL A 92 -0.74 9.32 -5.38
CA VAL A 92 0.20 9.88 -6.35
C VAL A 92 0.50 8.88 -7.47
N HIS A 93 0.73 7.61 -7.15
CA HIS A 93 0.99 6.55 -8.12
C HIS A 93 -0.19 6.33 -9.06
N ALA A 94 -1.42 6.41 -8.55
CA ALA A 94 -2.61 6.32 -9.38
C ALA A 94 -2.64 7.38 -10.50
N LYS A 95 -2.07 8.56 -10.25
CA LYS A 95 -1.92 9.59 -11.28
C LYS A 95 -0.74 9.34 -12.22
N THR A 96 0.42 8.96 -11.71
CA THR A 96 1.63 8.80 -12.54
C THR A 96 1.53 7.63 -13.53
N ALA A 97 0.76 6.59 -13.19
CA ALA A 97 0.59 5.39 -13.99
C ALA A 97 -0.79 5.28 -14.69
N ASP A 98 -1.55 6.38 -14.72
CA ASP A 98 -2.89 6.49 -15.32
C ASP A 98 -3.85 5.35 -14.93
N PHE A 99 -3.90 5.07 -13.62
CA PHE A 99 -4.77 4.02 -13.11
C PHE A 99 -6.24 4.38 -13.37
N SER A 100 -6.96 3.42 -13.95
CA SER A 100 -8.40 3.51 -14.09
C SER A 100 -9.04 3.65 -12.71
N ASN A 101 -10.03 4.53 -12.57
CA ASN A 101 -10.87 4.63 -11.36
C ASN A 101 -11.78 3.39 -11.17
N SER A 102 -11.44 2.25 -11.80
CA SER A 102 -12.21 1.04 -11.76
C SER A 102 -11.79 0.16 -10.59
N TRP A 103 -12.74 -0.52 -9.95
CA TRP A 103 -12.47 -1.46 -8.87
C TRP A 103 -11.76 -2.76 -9.32
N LYS A 104 -11.35 -2.85 -10.59
CA LYS A 104 -10.80 -4.06 -11.21
C LYS A 104 -9.29 -3.92 -11.49
N CYS A 105 -8.50 -3.90 -10.44
CA CYS A 105 -7.03 -3.99 -10.57
C CYS A 105 -6.60 -5.43 -10.88
N THR A 106 -5.56 -5.59 -11.68
CA THR A 106 -4.89 -6.89 -11.84
C THR A 106 -4.07 -7.24 -10.60
N ILE A 107 -3.78 -8.52 -10.37
CA ILE A 107 -2.88 -8.92 -9.26
C ILE A 107 -1.49 -8.29 -9.43
N GLY A 108 -1.00 -8.17 -10.66
CA GLY A 108 0.26 -7.47 -10.93
C GLY A 108 0.21 -6.00 -10.49
N SER A 109 -0.88 -5.30 -10.77
CA SER A 109 -1.09 -3.93 -10.30
C SER A 109 -1.08 -3.84 -8.78
N THR A 110 -1.81 -4.73 -8.08
CA THR A 110 -1.81 -4.77 -6.62
C THR A 110 -0.42 -5.03 -6.05
N VAL A 111 0.34 -5.98 -6.62
CA VAL A 111 1.72 -6.27 -6.21
C VAL A 111 2.59 -5.02 -6.34
N LEU A 112 2.54 -4.32 -7.48
CA LEU A 112 3.37 -3.13 -7.68
C LEU A 112 2.93 -1.97 -6.77
N GLN A 113 1.62 -1.71 -6.66
CA GLN A 113 1.08 -0.63 -5.84
C GLN A 113 1.46 -0.78 -4.37
N GLU A 114 1.26 -1.97 -3.79
CA GLU A 114 1.56 -2.24 -2.39
C GLU A 114 3.07 -2.28 -2.12
N GLY A 115 3.83 -2.85 -3.05
CA GLY A 115 5.29 -2.83 -2.99
C GLY A 115 5.87 -1.41 -3.03
N LEU A 116 5.34 -0.57 -3.91
CA LEU A 116 5.80 0.81 -4.04
C LEU A 116 5.46 1.62 -2.79
N ALA A 117 4.21 1.53 -2.31
CA ALA A 117 3.75 2.26 -1.13
C ALA A 117 4.54 1.91 0.13
N THR A 118 4.80 0.62 0.36
CA THR A 118 5.61 0.17 1.51
C THR A 118 7.07 0.61 1.43
N GLN A 119 7.70 0.54 0.24
CA GLN A 119 9.09 0.99 0.07
C GLN A 119 9.23 2.52 0.13
N VAL A 120 8.25 3.28 -0.38
CA VAL A 120 8.21 4.74 -0.22
C VAL A 120 8.04 5.10 1.26
N GLY A 121 7.16 4.41 1.98
CA GLY A 121 7.00 4.59 3.43
C GLY A 121 8.32 4.41 4.18
N LYS A 122 9.09 3.37 3.85
CA LYS A 122 10.43 3.13 4.40
C LYS A 122 11.45 4.21 4.01
N TYR A 123 11.40 4.70 2.78
CA TYR A 123 12.32 5.74 2.31
C TYR A 123 12.08 7.09 3.01
N ILE A 124 10.81 7.48 3.13
CA ILE A 124 10.40 8.77 3.71
C ILE A 124 10.55 8.77 5.23
N VAL A 125 10.26 7.65 5.89
CA VAL A 125 10.32 7.52 7.35
C VAL A 125 11.31 6.40 7.71
N PRO A 126 12.63 6.65 7.66
CA PRO A 126 13.63 5.60 7.87
C PRO A 126 13.73 5.14 9.34
N GLU A 127 14.73 4.31 9.64
CA GLU A 127 15.16 3.91 10.99
C GLU A 127 14.28 2.90 11.74
N HIS A 128 13.35 2.25 11.05
CA HIS A 128 12.59 1.10 11.57
C HIS A 128 12.98 -0.21 10.88
N THR A 129 12.61 -1.35 11.48
CA THR A 129 12.83 -2.67 10.88
C THR A 129 11.89 -2.88 9.68
N ASP A 130 12.19 -3.85 8.81
CA ASP A 130 11.35 -4.16 7.66
C ASP A 130 9.92 -4.55 8.10
N GLU A 131 9.82 -5.31 9.19
CA GLU A 131 8.55 -5.71 9.81
C GLU A 131 7.68 -4.50 10.13
N TYR A 132 8.25 -3.41 10.64
CA TYR A 132 7.48 -2.21 11.01
C TYR A 132 6.68 -1.63 9.83
N TYR A 133 7.20 -1.73 8.59
CA TYR A 133 6.55 -1.14 7.42
C TYR A 133 5.52 -2.04 6.75
N ILE A 134 5.67 -3.37 6.86
CA ILE A 134 4.90 -4.32 6.06
C ILE A 134 4.08 -5.30 6.91
N GLU A 135 4.53 -5.58 8.13
CA GLU A 135 3.95 -6.59 8.99
C GLU A 135 2.68 -6.09 9.67
N ARG A 136 1.62 -6.91 9.61
CA ARG A 136 0.37 -6.66 10.35
C ARG A 136 0.23 -7.53 11.60
N ASN A 137 0.82 -8.72 11.58
CA ASN A 137 0.78 -9.66 12.70
C ASN A 137 2.20 -10.13 12.98
N GLU A 138 2.57 -10.16 14.25
CA GLU A 138 3.90 -10.56 14.70
C GLU A 138 4.36 -11.87 14.04
N GLY A 139 5.55 -11.86 13.43
CA GLY A 139 6.19 -12.99 12.78
C GLY A 139 5.71 -13.28 11.35
N TRP A 140 4.74 -12.53 10.82
CA TRP A 140 4.24 -12.74 9.46
C TRP A 140 5.32 -12.52 8.39
N PHE A 141 6.11 -11.45 8.48
CA PHE A 141 7.13 -11.15 7.49
C PHE A 141 8.22 -12.23 7.47
N SER A 142 8.71 -12.62 8.65
CA SER A 142 9.67 -13.73 8.79
C SER A 142 9.11 -15.05 8.24
N SER A 143 7.83 -15.35 8.49
CA SER A 143 7.19 -16.55 7.94
C SER A 143 7.15 -16.54 6.40
N CYS A 144 6.86 -15.38 5.79
CA CYS A 144 6.87 -15.21 4.35
C CYS A 144 8.29 -15.33 3.78
N GLN A 145 9.31 -14.78 4.44
CA GLN A 145 10.71 -14.91 4.04
C GLN A 145 11.15 -16.37 3.93
N ASN A 146 10.74 -17.24 4.86
CA ASN A 146 11.06 -18.67 4.84
C ASN A 146 10.51 -19.42 3.62
N VAL A 147 9.45 -18.89 2.98
CA VAL A 147 8.85 -19.45 1.76
C VAL A 147 8.90 -18.48 0.59
N ARG A 148 9.79 -17.49 0.63
CA ARG A 148 9.88 -16.37 -0.32
C ARG A 148 9.74 -16.81 -1.78
N ASN A 149 10.57 -17.75 -2.22
CA ASN A 149 10.56 -18.22 -3.61
C ASN A 149 9.22 -18.86 -3.99
N LYS A 150 8.58 -19.60 -3.05
CA LYS A 150 7.27 -20.22 -3.30
C LYS A 150 6.16 -19.18 -3.46
N ILE A 151 6.18 -18.11 -2.67
CA ILE A 151 5.22 -16.99 -2.80
C ILE A 151 5.40 -16.31 -4.17
N LEU A 152 6.65 -15.95 -4.50
CA LEU A 152 6.97 -15.27 -5.76
C LEU A 152 6.61 -16.13 -7.00
N THR A 153 6.94 -17.42 -6.99
CA THR A 153 6.55 -18.33 -8.08
C THR A 153 5.05 -18.60 -8.09
N GLY A 154 4.40 -18.63 -6.92
CA GLY A 154 2.98 -18.92 -6.80
C GLY A 154 2.08 -17.79 -7.30
N ILE A 155 2.47 -16.53 -7.11
CA ILE A 155 1.69 -15.37 -7.58
C ILE A 155 1.88 -15.10 -9.08
N TYR A 156 3.03 -15.49 -9.65
CA TYR A 156 3.38 -15.24 -11.06
C TYR A 156 2.29 -15.61 -12.08
N PRO A 157 1.64 -16.80 -12.03
CA PRO A 157 0.58 -17.16 -12.99
C PRO A 157 -0.69 -16.31 -12.91
N TYR A 158 -0.81 -15.48 -11.86
CA TYR A 158 -2.00 -14.67 -11.58
C TYR A 158 -1.82 -13.20 -11.93
N LEU A 159 -0.63 -12.74 -12.35
CA LEU A 159 -0.33 -11.32 -12.55
C LEU A 159 -1.34 -10.60 -13.47
N HIS A 160 -1.79 -11.26 -14.53
CA HIS A 160 -2.78 -10.72 -15.47
C HIS A 160 -4.24 -10.91 -15.05
N LYS A 161 -4.51 -11.60 -13.94
CA LYS A 161 -5.88 -11.88 -13.48
C LYS A 161 -6.44 -10.67 -12.73
N SER A 162 -7.71 -10.36 -12.98
CA SER A 162 -8.49 -9.34 -12.27
C SER A 162 -9.87 -9.89 -11.94
N SER A 163 -10.05 -10.40 -10.73
CA SER A 163 -11.36 -10.77 -10.21
C SER A 163 -11.40 -10.55 -8.70
N PRO A 164 -12.58 -10.26 -8.11
CA PRO A 164 -12.71 -10.13 -6.67
C PRO A 164 -12.21 -11.36 -5.91
N GLU A 165 -12.37 -12.55 -6.48
CA GLU A 165 -11.84 -13.80 -5.92
C GLU A 165 -10.32 -13.79 -5.81
N TYR A 166 -9.61 -13.42 -6.88
CA TYR A 166 -8.16 -13.35 -6.86
C TYR A 166 -7.64 -12.21 -6.00
N SER A 167 -8.27 -11.04 -6.07
CA SER A 167 -7.94 -9.91 -5.18
C SER A 167 -8.07 -10.34 -3.72
N MET A 168 -9.22 -10.91 -3.34
CA MET A 168 -9.43 -11.46 -2.00
C MET A 168 -8.38 -12.50 -1.64
N LYS A 169 -8.07 -13.45 -2.52
CA LYS A 169 -7.08 -14.52 -2.28
C LYS A 169 -5.70 -13.96 -1.91
N PHE A 170 -5.24 -12.90 -2.56
CA PHE A 170 -3.87 -12.39 -2.38
C PHE A 170 -3.74 -11.20 -1.42
N THR A 171 -4.82 -10.49 -1.09
CA THR A 171 -4.78 -9.35 -0.16
C THR A 171 -5.29 -9.68 1.24
N PHE A 172 -6.44 -10.33 1.39
CA PHE A 172 -7.03 -10.62 2.72
C PHE A 172 -7.13 -12.11 3.04
N GLY A 173 -7.23 -12.93 2.01
CA GLY A 173 -7.31 -14.37 2.08
C GLY A 173 -5.93 -15.01 2.08
N LYS A 174 -5.94 -16.34 2.07
CA LYS A 174 -4.73 -17.14 2.00
C LYS A 174 -4.32 -17.33 0.55
N GLY A 175 -3.10 -16.93 0.23
CA GLY A 175 -2.54 -17.06 -1.11
C GLY A 175 -2.13 -18.50 -1.44
N THR A 176 -1.13 -18.62 -2.28
CA THR A 176 -0.65 -19.91 -2.80
C THR A 176 0.15 -20.74 -1.81
N THR A 177 0.67 -20.12 -0.76
CA THR A 177 1.49 -20.75 0.28
C THR A 177 0.79 -20.76 1.64
N ASN A 178 -0.53 -20.53 1.67
CA ASN A 178 -1.36 -20.47 2.88
C ASN A 178 -1.04 -19.27 3.80
N HIS A 179 -0.32 -18.25 3.29
CA HIS A 179 -0.08 -16.98 4.00
C HIS A 179 -1.12 -15.94 3.57
N TYR A 180 -1.49 -15.07 4.51
CA TYR A 180 -2.28 -13.89 4.20
C TYR A 180 -1.41 -12.83 3.52
N ARG A 181 -2.02 -11.89 2.77
CA ARG A 181 -1.33 -10.72 2.20
C ARG A 181 -0.12 -11.05 1.32
N GLU A 182 -0.13 -12.19 0.61
CA GLU A 182 0.99 -12.59 -0.27
C GLU A 182 1.33 -11.55 -1.34
N ALA A 183 0.35 -10.76 -1.83
CA ALA A 183 0.63 -9.65 -2.75
C ALA A 183 1.49 -8.55 -2.13
N TYR A 184 1.31 -8.23 -0.84
CA TYR A 184 2.12 -7.23 -0.13
C TYR A 184 3.57 -7.71 -0.02
N PHE A 185 3.78 -8.96 0.39
CA PHE A 185 5.12 -9.53 0.49
C PHE A 185 5.81 -9.62 -0.89
N ALA A 186 5.09 -10.07 -1.91
CA ALA A 186 5.63 -10.12 -3.27
C ALA A 186 6.00 -8.71 -3.78
N GLY A 187 5.13 -7.72 -3.54
CA GLY A 187 5.36 -6.33 -3.90
C GLY A 187 6.60 -5.76 -3.24
N TRP A 188 6.70 -5.94 -1.92
CA TRP A 188 7.85 -5.52 -1.12
C TRP A 188 9.17 -6.06 -1.69
N GLU A 189 9.22 -7.36 -1.97
CA GLU A 189 10.40 -8.02 -2.50
C GLU A 189 10.76 -7.52 -3.90
N ILE A 190 9.78 -7.40 -4.79
CA ILE A 190 10.01 -6.95 -6.16
C ILE A 190 10.51 -5.51 -6.20
N VAL A 191 9.81 -4.59 -5.54
CA VAL A 191 10.18 -3.18 -5.57
C VAL A 191 11.53 -2.98 -4.91
N ARG A 192 11.82 -3.68 -3.80
CA ARG A 192 13.17 -3.68 -3.21
C ARG A 192 14.23 -4.10 -4.22
N THR A 193 14.03 -5.22 -4.93
CA THR A 193 14.99 -5.70 -5.94
C THR A 193 15.14 -4.72 -7.11
N LEU A 194 14.07 -4.06 -7.55
CA LEU A 194 14.17 -3.02 -8.58
C LEU A 194 15.03 -1.85 -8.12
N LEU A 195 14.81 -1.37 -6.89
CA LEU A 195 15.60 -0.29 -6.27
C LEU A 195 17.07 -0.70 -6.09
N GLU A 196 17.34 -1.92 -5.61
CA GLU A 196 18.70 -2.47 -5.48
C GLU A 196 19.42 -2.58 -6.82
N ASN A 197 18.68 -2.82 -7.91
CA ASN A 197 19.19 -2.84 -9.28
C ASN A 197 19.29 -1.45 -9.92
N GLY A 198 19.12 -0.37 -9.14
CA GLY A 198 19.34 1.00 -9.56
C GLY A 198 18.13 1.69 -10.19
N LYS A 199 16.94 1.08 -10.17
CA LYS A 199 15.72 1.80 -10.55
C LYS A 199 15.38 2.84 -9.49
N SER A 200 14.95 4.01 -9.95
CA SER A 200 14.38 5.05 -9.09
C SER A 200 12.90 4.80 -8.80
N PHE A 201 12.38 5.39 -7.72
CA PHE A 201 10.95 5.34 -7.40
C PHE A 201 10.08 5.92 -8.52
N SER A 202 10.52 7.02 -9.16
CA SER A 202 9.79 7.63 -10.26
C SER A 202 9.77 6.75 -11.51
N GLU A 203 10.85 6.03 -11.83
CA GLU A 203 10.84 5.04 -12.90
C GLU A 203 9.81 3.94 -12.64
N ILE A 204 9.77 3.40 -11.42
CA ILE A 204 8.81 2.35 -11.04
C ILE A 204 7.37 2.89 -11.09
N ALA A 205 7.13 4.09 -10.57
CA ALA A 205 5.81 4.72 -10.53
C ALA A 205 5.27 5.16 -11.89
N SER A 206 6.13 5.24 -12.91
CA SER A 206 5.75 5.63 -14.28
C SER A 206 5.31 4.46 -15.16
N ILE A 207 5.41 3.22 -14.67
CA ILE A 207 4.94 2.03 -15.39
C ILE A 207 3.41 2.10 -15.48
N GLN A 208 2.88 2.17 -16.69
CA GLN A 208 1.45 2.37 -16.92
C GLN A 208 0.64 1.14 -16.47
N GLU A 209 -0.57 1.34 -15.91
CA GLU A 209 -1.39 0.26 -15.30
C GLU A 209 -1.50 -0.98 -16.20
N ASN A 210 -1.75 -0.77 -17.50
CA ASN A 210 -1.92 -1.83 -18.48
C ASN A 210 -0.61 -2.60 -18.79
N GLU A 211 0.55 -2.02 -18.52
CA GLU A 211 1.87 -2.59 -18.74
C GLU A 211 2.41 -3.32 -17.50
N ILE A 212 1.92 -2.98 -16.29
CA ILE A 212 2.42 -3.53 -15.02
C ILE A 212 2.51 -5.06 -15.03
N PRO A 213 1.47 -5.83 -15.41
CA PRO A 213 1.55 -7.28 -15.37
C PRO A 213 2.69 -7.84 -16.23
N ALA A 214 2.83 -7.34 -17.46
CA ALA A 214 3.88 -7.78 -18.39
C ALA A 214 5.28 -7.37 -17.92
N TYR A 215 5.41 -6.15 -17.39
CA TYR A 215 6.64 -5.68 -16.79
C TYR A 215 7.08 -6.59 -15.63
N LEU A 216 6.16 -6.90 -14.71
CA LEU A 216 6.43 -7.80 -13.61
C LEU A 216 6.84 -9.19 -14.09
N GLU A 217 6.21 -9.74 -15.13
CA GLU A 217 6.63 -11.02 -15.69
C GLU A 217 8.11 -11.03 -16.12
N CYS A 218 8.60 -9.94 -16.73
CA CYS A 218 10.01 -9.79 -17.08
C CYS A 218 10.90 -9.79 -15.82
N VAL A 219 10.52 -9.00 -14.80
CA VAL A 219 11.25 -8.92 -13.53
C VAL A 219 11.30 -10.28 -12.82
N TYR A 220 10.19 -11.02 -12.79
CA TYR A 220 10.14 -12.37 -12.23
C TYR A 220 11.09 -13.33 -12.96
N LYS A 221 11.17 -13.26 -14.29
CA LYS A 221 12.09 -14.10 -15.07
C LYS A 221 13.55 -13.77 -14.75
N GLU A 222 13.92 -12.50 -14.70
CA GLU A 222 15.28 -12.06 -14.39
C GLU A 222 15.72 -12.43 -12.96
N THR A 223 14.81 -12.28 -12.00
CA THR A 223 15.06 -12.64 -10.59
C THR A 223 15.06 -14.15 -10.34
N SER A 224 14.42 -14.94 -11.20
CA SER A 224 14.46 -16.41 -11.16
C SER A 224 15.72 -16.99 -11.82
N VAL A 225 16.33 -16.26 -12.75
CA VAL A 225 17.58 -16.65 -13.43
C VAL A 225 18.83 -16.25 -12.62
N SER A 226 18.70 -15.26 -11.74
CA SER A 226 19.80 -14.73 -10.91
C SER A 226 20.02 -15.49 -9.58
N LYS A 227 19.58 -16.74 -9.48
CA LYS A 227 19.80 -17.61 -8.30
C LYS A 227 20.40 -18.96 -8.67
#